data_AF-A0A1B3XPJ2-F1
#
_entry.id   AF-A0A1B3XPJ2-F1
#
_cell.length_a   1.000
_cell.length_b   1.000
_cell.length_c   1.000
_cell.angle_alpha   90.00
_cell.angle_beta   90.00
_cell.angle_gamma   90.00
#
_symmetry.space_group_name_H-M   'P 1'
#
loop_
_entity.id
_entity.type
_entity.pdbx_description
1 polymer ?
#
loop_
_entity_poly.entity_id
_entity_poly.type
_entity_poly.pdbx_seq_one_letter_code
_entity_poly.pdbx_strand_id
1 'polypeptide(L)' 'MSGQLCYKAKKSKKGVKPNSNEYQIDHVFPKKKGGTNSFKNAQVLTRKENRDKSDKIESKKRRNKY' A
#
# COMPACT_ATOMS: atom_id res chain seq x y z
N MET A 1 9.83 2.88 0.38
CA MET A 1 9.14 3.60 -0.71
C MET A 1 10.08 3.62 -1.90
N SER A 2 9.77 2.86 -2.94
CA SER A 2 10.64 2.56 -4.08
C SER A 2 10.78 3.70 -5.10
N GLY A 3 9.93 4.74 -5.04
CA GLY A 3 9.93 5.85 -6.00
C GLY A 3 9.43 5.46 -7.40
N GLN A 4 8.79 4.30 -7.54
CA GLN A 4 8.38 3.74 -8.82
C GLN A 4 7.15 4.45 -9.41
N LEU A 5 7.16 4.68 -10.73
CA LEU A 5 6.05 5.32 -11.45
C LEU A 5 4.76 4.48 -11.30
N CYS A 6 3.74 5.06 -10.67
CA CYS A 6 2.45 4.41 -10.46
C CYS A 6 1.45 4.80 -11.57
N TYR A 7 0.64 3.84 -12.01
CA TYR A 7 -0.44 4.08 -12.96
C TYR A 7 -1.74 4.42 -12.26
N LYS A 8 -2.60 5.20 -12.93
CA LYS A 8 -3.93 5.57 -12.41
C LYS A 8 -4.77 4.32 -12.15
N ALA A 9 -5.29 4.21 -10.93
CA ALA A 9 -6.19 3.12 -10.55
C ALA A 9 -7.40 3.07 -11.49
N LYS A 10 -7.70 1.89 -12.03
CA LYS A 10 -8.89 1.66 -12.87
C LYS A 10 -9.98 0.98 -12.04
N LYS A 11 -11.25 1.27 -12.36
CA LYS A 11 -12.38 0.58 -11.72
C LYS A 11 -12.25 -0.93 -11.93
N SER A 12 -12.34 -1.70 -10.84
CA SER A 12 -12.27 -3.16 -10.90
C SER A 12 -13.41 -3.71 -11.77
N LYS A 13 -13.08 -4.62 -12.70
CA LYS A 13 -14.03 -5.37 -13.53
C LYS A 13 -13.88 -6.86 -13.23
N LYS A 14 -14.98 -7.56 -12.97
CA LYS A 14 -14.98 -9.01 -12.70
C LYS A 14 -14.32 -9.74 -13.89
N GLY A 15 -13.32 -10.58 -13.61
CA GLY A 15 -12.57 -11.32 -14.62
C GLY A 15 -11.35 -10.60 -15.22
N VAL A 16 -11.14 -9.31 -14.94
CA VAL A 16 -9.97 -8.56 -15.42
C VAL A 16 -8.97 -8.41 -14.26
N LYS A 17 -7.74 -8.89 -14.44
CA LYS A 17 -6.66 -8.65 -13.48
C LYS A 17 -6.16 -7.21 -13.67
N PRO A 18 -6.37 -6.29 -12.71
CA PRO A 18 -5.86 -4.93 -12.81
C PRO A 18 -4.34 -4.91 -12.80
N ASN A 19 -3.74 -3.84 -13.32
CA ASN A 19 -2.29 -3.72 -13.43
C ASN A 19 -1.65 -3.74 -12.02
N SER A 20 -0.54 -4.47 -11.90
CA SER A 20 0.16 -4.65 -10.62
C SER A 20 0.81 -3.36 -10.11
N ASN A 21 1.02 -2.38 -10.98
CA ASN A 21 1.61 -1.07 -10.68
C ASN A 21 0.57 0.05 -10.53
N GLU A 22 -0.72 -0.29 -10.40
CA GLU A 22 -1.75 0.70 -10.03
C GLU A 22 -1.54 1.14 -8.58
N TYR A 23 -1.64 2.44 -8.33
CA TYR A 23 -1.58 2.95 -6.95
C TYR A 23 -2.82 2.49 -6.16
N GLN A 24 -2.61 2.17 -4.90
CA GLN A 24 -3.62 1.83 -3.92
C GLN A 24 -3.35 2.62 -2.65
N ILE A 25 -4.43 3.05 -1.99
CA ILE A 25 -4.36 3.64 -0.66
C ILE A 25 -4.47 2.48 0.33
N ASP A 26 -3.40 2.23 1.07
CA ASP A 26 -3.32 1.20 2.10
C ASP A 26 -3.15 1.83 3.50
N HIS A 27 -3.47 1.06 4.53
CA HIS A 27 -3.24 1.46 5.91
C HIS A 27 -1.80 1.17 6.32
N VAL A 28 -1.03 2.17 6.75
CA VAL A 28 0.32 1.99 7.33
C VAL A 28 0.27 0.94 8.44
N PHE A 29 -0.67 1.12 9.36
CA PHE A 29 -1.00 0.16 10.40
C PHE A 29 -2.33 -0.55 10.04
N PRO A 30 -2.31 -1.88 9.80
CA PRO A 30 -3.48 -2.61 9.33
C PRO A 30 -4.68 -2.51 10.28
N LYS A 31 -5.88 -2.35 9.72
CA LYS A 31 -7.13 -2.30 10.49
C LYS A 31 -7.33 -3.50 11.40
N LYS A 32 -6.95 -4.71 10.94
CA LYS A 32 -7.05 -5.97 11.71
C LYS A 32 -6.26 -5.93 13.03
N LYS A 33 -5.24 -5.07 13.14
CA LYS A 33 -4.40 -4.94 14.33
C LYS A 33 -4.78 -3.74 15.20
N GLY A 34 -5.88 -3.05 14.90
CA GLY A 34 -6.33 -1.85 15.61
C GLY A 34 -6.04 -0.53 14.89
N GLY A 35 -5.70 -0.57 13.60
CA GLY A 35 -5.45 0.63 12.80
C GLY A 35 -6.65 1.53 12.65
N THR A 36 -6.43 2.84 12.80
CA THR A 36 -7.47 3.85 12.62
C THR A 36 -7.72 4.14 11.13
N ASN A 37 -8.97 4.44 10.78
CA ASN A 37 -9.35 4.89 9.44
C ASN A 37 -9.12 6.41 9.31
N SER A 38 -7.87 6.84 9.47
CA SER A 38 -7.46 8.25 9.41
C SER A 38 -6.51 8.46 8.24
N PHE A 39 -6.56 9.66 7.63
CA PHE A 39 -5.57 10.07 6.61
C PHE A 39 -4.13 9.95 7.11
N LYS A 40 -3.88 10.11 8.42
CA LYS A 40 -2.55 9.95 9.03
C LYS A 40 -2.04 8.50 9.01
N ASN A 41 -2.96 7.53 8.90
CA ASN A 41 -2.67 6.10 8.77
C ASN A 41 -2.72 5.62 7.32
N ALA A 42 -2.91 6.51 6.33
CA ALA A 42 -2.97 6.15 4.92
C ALA A 42 -1.60 6.27 4.26
N GLN A 43 -1.28 5.34 3.37
CA GLN A 43 -0.07 5.31 2.57
C GLN A 43 -0.40 4.95 1.13
N VAL A 44 0.25 5.61 0.17
CA VAL A 44 0.15 5.25 -1.24
C VAL A 44 1.19 4.18 -1.56
N LEU A 45 0.73 3.02 -2.01
CA LEU A 45 1.54 1.86 -2.40
C LEU A 45 1.06 1.32 -3.75
N THR A 46 1.91 0.62 -4.49
CA THR A 46 1.42 -0.16 -5.64
C THR A 46 0.57 -1.34 -5.18
N ARG A 47 -0.30 -1.86 -6.06
CA ARG A 47 -1.07 -3.08 -5.80
C ARG A 47 -0.17 -4.26 -5.41
N LYS A 48 1.01 -4.38 -6.03
CA LYS A 48 1.99 -5.41 -5.68
C LYS A 48 2.51 -5.21 -4.25
N GLU A 49 3.01 -4.03 -3.92
CA GLU A 49 3.53 -3.73 -2.58
C GLU A 49 2.46 -3.90 -1.50
N ASN A 50 1.22 -3.49 -1.76
CA ASN A 50 0.10 -3.68 -0.84
C ASN A 50 -0.20 -5.17 -0.59
N ARG A 51 -0.23 -5.98 -1.66
CA ARG A 51 -0.42 -7.44 -1.55
C ARG A 51 0.73 -8.12 -0.79
N ASP A 52 1.96 -7.69 -1.05
CA ASP A 52 3.15 -8.22 -0.38
C ASP A 52 3.18 -7.82 1.11
N LYS A 53 2.68 -6.63 1.44
CA LYS A 53 2.55 -6.10 2.81
C LYS A 53 1.48 -6.83 3.61
N SER A 54 0.29 -7.05 3.05
CA SER A 54 -0.81 -7.75 3.71
C SER A 54 -1.12 -7.15 5.11
N ASP A 55 -1.03 -7.94 6.18
CA ASP A 55 -1.27 -7.56 7.57
C ASP A 55 0.02 -7.30 8.35
N LYS A 56 1.17 -7.21 7.67
CA LYS A 56 2.45 -6.92 8.32
C LYS A 56 2.49 -5.43 8.68
N ILE A 57 2.75 -5.18 9.96
CA ILE A 57 3.18 -3.85 10.41
C ILE A 57 4.64 -3.79 10.01
N GLU A 58 4.99 -2.89 9.12
CA GLU A 58 6.39 -2.69 8.76
C GLU A 58 7.10 -2.18 10.02
N SER A 59 7.81 -3.08 10.71
CA SER A 59 8.66 -2.71 11.83
C SER A 59 9.71 -1.78 11.26
N LYS A 60 9.67 -0.49 11.63
CA LYS A 60 10.56 0.58 11.18
C LYS A 60 11.93 0.02 10.80
N LYS A 61 12.16 -0.31 9.51
CA LYS A 61 13.50 -0.57 9.03
C LYS A 61 14.18 0.79 9.10
N ARG A 62 15.01 0.92 10.13
CA ARG A 62 15.94 1.99 10.41
C ARG A 62 16.41 2.62 9.10
N ARG A 63 15.88 3.79 8.76
CA ARG A 63 16.52 4.64 7.75
C ARG A 63 17.74 5.22 8.45
N ASN A 64 18.90 4.60 8.20
CA ASN A 64 20.19 5.20 8.48
C ASN A 64 20.21 6.57 7.81
N LYS A 65 20.52 7.56 8.64
CA LYS A 65 20.76 8.95 8.28
C LYS A 65 22.20 9.03 7.79
N TYR A 66 22.39 9.32 6.51
CA TYR A 66 23.61 9.91 5.95
C TYR A 66 23.18 11.01 5.01
#